data_AF-A0A7C0Y1V4-F1
#
_entry.id   AF-A0A7C0Y1V4-F1
#
_cell.length_a   1.000
_cell.length_b   1.000
_cell.length_c   1.000
_cell.angle_alpha   90.00
_cell.angle_beta   90.00
_cell.angle_gamma   90.00
#
_symmetry.space_group_name_H-M   'P 1'
#
loop_
_entity.id
_entity.type
_entity.pdbx_description
1 polymer ?
#
loop_
_entity_poly.entity_id
_entity_poly.type
_entity_poly.pdbx_seq_one_letter_code
_entity_poly.pdbx_strand_id
1 'polypeptide(L)'
;MREAVRGLFRSILGETGTSVFEFNLTRILGRDPFELFYEDPPLFYEGLKKMFTAGADAILRLIGNVLINGSGLTNVTIEDFLNFMERGDPEAKAKLREMLLEFDRRKLRSGID
;
A
#
# COMPACT_ATOMS: atom_id res chain seq x y z
N MET A 1 9.66 7.04 -2.44
CA MET A 1 8.48 6.20 -2.69
C MET A 1 8.35 5.10 -1.66
N ARG A 2 9.33 4.20 -1.51
CA ARG A 2 9.40 3.22 -0.41
C ARG A 2 9.02 3.79 0.97
N GLU A 3 9.62 4.92 1.37
CA GLU A 3 9.29 5.56 2.66
C GLU A 3 7.86 6.11 2.74
N ALA A 4 7.27 6.56 1.63
CA ALA A 4 5.87 6.97 1.61
C ALA A 4 4.94 5.77 1.84
N VAL A 5 5.26 4.62 1.23
CA VAL A 5 4.56 3.35 1.48
C VAL A 5 4.76 2.92 2.93
N ARG A 6 5.99 2.91 3.43
CA ARG A 6 6.27 2.59 4.83
C ARG A 6 5.50 3.51 5.79
N GLY A 7 5.43 4.80 5.47
CA GLY A 7 4.66 5.81 6.21
C GLY A 7 3.16 5.53 6.22
N LEU A 8 2.59 5.09 5.09
CA LEU A 8 1.22 4.59 5.00
C LEU A 8 1.02 3.40 5.95
N PHE A 9 1.86 2.37 5.88
CA PHE A 9 1.73 1.22 6.78
C PHE A 9 1.92 1.61 8.25
N ARG A 10 2.82 2.54 8.56
CA ARG A 10 3.00 3.09 9.92
C ARG A 10 1.74 3.78 10.45
N SER A 11 1.00 4.50 9.61
CA SER A 11 -0.28 5.09 10.01
C SER A 11 -1.38 4.06 10.32
N ILE A 12 -1.25 2.83 9.80
CA ILE A 12 -2.22 1.74 9.99
C ILE A 12 -1.83 0.87 11.19
N LEU A 13 -0.55 0.51 11.29
CA LEU A 13 -0.03 -0.54 12.19
C LEU A 13 0.84 -0.01 13.33
N GLY A 14 1.19 1.28 13.31
CA GLY A 14 2.25 1.83 14.16
C GLY A 14 3.65 1.35 13.73
N GLU A 15 4.69 1.88 14.38
CA GLU A 15 6.09 1.59 14.01
C GLU A 15 6.43 0.09 14.16
N THR A 16 6.11 -0.50 15.32
CA THR A 16 6.37 -1.92 15.58
C THR A 16 5.59 -2.84 14.64
N GLY A 17 4.31 -2.53 14.39
CA GLY A 17 3.48 -3.32 13.50
C GLY A 17 3.97 -3.29 12.06
N THR A 18 4.43 -2.12 11.58
CA THR A 18 5.06 -1.97 10.26
C THR A 18 6.33 -2.81 10.13
N SER A 19 7.22 -2.81 11.14
CA SER A 19 8.43 -3.63 11.11
C SER A 19 8.13 -5.13 11.08
N VAL A 20 7.14 -5.58 11.86
CA VAL A 20 6.72 -6.99 11.85
C VAL A 20 6.10 -7.38 10.51
N PHE A 21 5.28 -6.50 9.93
CA PHE A 21 4.66 -6.71 8.63
C PHE A 21 5.73 -6.80 7.52
N GLU A 22 6.66 -5.85 7.49
CA GLU A 22 7.79 -5.81 6.56
C GLU A 22 8.64 -7.08 6.64
N PHE A 23 9.01 -7.50 7.86
CA PHE A 23 9.80 -8.71 8.08
C PHE A 23 9.10 -9.97 7.57
N ASN A 24 7.82 -10.15 7.89
CA ASN A 24 7.07 -11.34 7.49
C ASN A 24 6.89 -11.41 5.97
N LEU A 25 6.48 -10.31 5.33
CA LEU A 25 6.32 -10.31 3.87
C LEU A 25 7.65 -10.44 3.14
N THR A 26 8.73 -9.84 3.63
CA THR A 26 10.07 -10.02 3.05
C THR A 26 10.46 -11.50 3.05
N ARG A 27 10.16 -12.24 4.12
CA ARG A 27 10.41 -13.69 4.19
C ARG A 27 9.56 -14.50 3.20
N ILE A 28 8.33 -14.05 2.93
CA ILE A 28 7.40 -14.70 1.99
C ILE A 28 7.78 -14.42 0.53
N LEU A 29 8.19 -13.18 0.24
CA LEU A 29 8.38 -12.67 -1.13
C LEU A 29 9.85 -12.67 -1.57
N GLY A 30 10.80 -12.74 -0.63
CA GLY A 30 12.25 -12.62 -0.90
C GLY A 30 12.67 -11.23 -1.37
N ARG A 31 11.80 -10.23 -1.27
CA ARG A 31 11.98 -8.85 -1.74
C ARG A 31 11.29 -7.88 -0.78
N ASP A 32 11.67 -6.61 -0.87
CA ASP A 32 11.08 -5.54 -0.07
C ASP A 32 9.58 -5.35 -0.41
N PRO A 33 8.66 -5.56 0.53
CA PRO A 33 7.23 -5.45 0.25
C PRO A 33 6.76 -4.02 -0.01
N PHE A 34 7.43 -3.02 0.54
CA PHE A 34 7.07 -1.62 0.33
C PHE A 34 7.49 -1.12 -1.05
N GLU A 35 8.57 -1.65 -1.61
CA GLU A 35 8.89 -1.45 -3.03
C GLU A 35 7.92 -2.20 -3.95
N LEU A 36 7.61 -3.46 -3.63
CA LEU A 36 6.68 -4.27 -4.41
C LEU A 36 5.29 -3.64 -4.51
N PHE A 37 4.82 -2.94 -3.48
CA PHE A 37 3.52 -2.28 -3.48
C PHE A 37 3.28 -1.39 -4.72
N TYR A 38 4.30 -0.72 -5.25
CA TYR A 38 4.19 0.15 -6.45
C TYR A 38 5.00 -0.33 -7.65
N GLU A 39 6.00 -1.20 -7.46
CA GLU A 39 6.79 -1.80 -8.55
C GLU A 39 6.15 -3.06 -9.12
N ASP A 40 5.51 -3.88 -8.29
CA ASP A 40 4.83 -5.12 -8.70
C ASP A 40 3.63 -5.39 -7.78
N PRO A 41 2.55 -4.60 -7.92
CA PRO A 41 1.36 -4.69 -7.07
C PRO A 41 0.74 -6.09 -7.00
N PRO A 42 0.67 -6.87 -8.11
CA PRO A 42 0.17 -8.24 -8.06
C PRO A 42 1.02 -9.14 -7.16
N LEU A 43 2.35 -9.04 -7.25
CA LEU A 43 3.24 -9.83 -6.38
C LEU A 43 3.09 -9.43 -4.90
N PHE A 44 2.92 -8.14 -4.62
CA PHE A 44 2.59 -7.69 -3.27
C PHE A 44 1.26 -8.30 -2.77
N TYR A 45 0.22 -8.29 -3.60
CA TYR A 45 -1.09 -8.84 -3.24
C TYR A 45 -1.02 -10.37 -3.01
N GLU A 46 -0.27 -11.10 -3.85
CA GLU A 46 -0.01 -12.52 -3.62
C GLU A 46 0.75 -12.76 -2.30
N GLY A 47 1.64 -11.86 -1.91
CA GLY A 47 2.26 -11.87 -0.58
C GLY A 47 1.24 -11.76 0.55
N LEU A 48 0.29 -10.82 0.43
CA LEU A 48 -0.80 -10.69 1.40
C LEU A 48 -1.67 -11.94 1.47
N LYS A 49 -2.01 -12.55 0.33
CA LYS A 49 -2.77 -13.81 0.29
C LYS A 49 -2.04 -14.95 1.00
N LYS A 50 -0.73 -15.06 0.83
CA LYS A 50 0.09 -16.06 1.55
C LYS A 50 0.16 -15.80 3.05
N MET A 51 0.19 -14.52 3.46
CA MET A 51 0.31 -14.15 4.88
C MET A 51 -1.02 -14.25 5.63
N PHE A 52 -2.11 -13.77 5.03
CA PHE A 52 -3.41 -13.59 5.70
C PHE A 52 -4.50 -14.54 5.21
N THR A 53 -4.26 -15.33 4.16
CA THR A 53 -5.23 -16.25 3.56
C THR A 53 -6.54 -15.53 3.21
N ALA A 54 -7.68 -15.94 3.78
CA ALA A 54 -8.98 -15.32 3.59
C ALA A 54 -9.06 -13.86 4.09
N GLY A 55 -8.12 -13.41 4.91
CA GLY A 55 -8.06 -12.03 5.41
C GLY A 55 -7.38 -11.04 4.46
N ALA A 56 -6.74 -11.50 3.38
CA ALA A 56 -5.92 -10.64 2.52
C ALA A 56 -6.72 -9.51 1.88
N ASP A 57 -7.92 -9.79 1.38
CA ASP A 57 -8.79 -8.81 0.72
C ASP A 57 -9.22 -7.71 1.69
N ALA A 58 -9.51 -8.07 2.95
CA ALA A 58 -9.87 -7.12 3.99
C ALA A 58 -8.70 -6.19 4.34
N ILE A 59 -7.48 -6.75 4.44
CA ILE A 59 -6.26 -5.97 4.66
C ILE A 59 -5.98 -5.05 3.47
N LEU A 60 -6.12 -5.55 2.24
CA LEU A 60 -5.90 -4.75 1.04
C LEU A 60 -6.91 -3.60 0.94
N ARG A 61 -8.18 -3.85 1.26
CA ARG A 61 -9.22 -2.82 1.34
C ARG A 61 -8.93 -1.77 2.41
N LEU A 62 -8.43 -2.18 3.58
CA LEU A 62 -8.02 -1.24 4.63
C LEU A 62 -6.92 -0.31 4.14
N ILE A 63 -5.86 -0.87 3.53
CA ILE A 63 -4.75 -0.10 2.96
C ILE A 63 -5.26 0.89 1.91
N GLY A 64 -6.10 0.42 0.99
CA GLY A 64 -6.70 1.24 -0.06
C GLY A 64 -7.52 2.40 0.49
N ASN A 65 -8.39 2.14 1.47
CA ASN A 65 -9.21 3.19 2.10
C ASN A 65 -8.36 4.26 2.79
N VAL A 66 -7.31 3.86 3.51
CA VAL A 66 -6.41 4.82 4.18
C VAL A 66 -5.64 5.64 3.15
N LEU A 67 -5.16 5.01 2.07
CA LEU A 67 -4.45 5.71 1.00
C LEU A 67 -5.35 6.68 0.22
N ILE A 68 -6.56 6.26 -0.17
CA ILE A 68 -7.53 7.10 -0.87
C ILE A 68 -7.91 8.31 0.00
N ASN A 69 -8.32 8.06 1.24
CA ASN A 69 -8.73 9.14 2.15
C ASN A 69 -7.56 10.08 2.48
N GLY A 70 -6.36 9.54 2.68
CA GLY A 70 -5.17 10.33 2.99
C GLY A 70 -4.59 11.09 1.81
N SER A 71 -4.75 10.60 0.57
CA SER A 71 -4.39 11.33 -0.66
C SER A 71 -5.42 12.41 -1.02
N GLY A 72 -6.66 12.23 -0.55
CA GLY A 72 -7.85 13.02 -0.88
C GLY A 72 -8.05 13.30 -2.35
N LEU A 73 -7.67 12.33 -3.18
CA LEU A 73 -8.16 12.17 -4.54
C LEU A 73 -9.64 11.78 -4.46
N THR A 74 -10.49 12.48 -5.21
CA THR A 74 -11.94 12.22 -5.24
C THR A 74 -12.37 11.36 -6.41
N ASN A 75 -11.44 11.07 -7.32
CA ASN A 75 -11.66 10.35 -8.58
C ASN A 75 -11.15 8.90 -8.55
N VAL A 76 -10.83 8.35 -7.37
CA VAL A 76 -10.37 6.97 -7.20
C VAL A 76 -11.26 6.28 -6.18
N THR A 77 -11.93 5.22 -6.60
CA THR A 77 -12.75 4.36 -5.74
C THR A 77 -11.91 3.23 -5.13
N ILE A 78 -12.47 2.52 -4.14
CA ILE A 78 -11.80 1.35 -3.59
C ILE A 78 -11.70 0.22 -4.63
N GLU A 79 -12.69 0.09 -5.52
CA GLU A 79 -12.69 -0.84 -6.63
C GLU A 79 -11.57 -0.53 -7.64
N ASP A 80 -11.33 0.74 -7.94
CA ASP A 80 -10.21 1.16 -8.81
C ASP A 80 -8.86 0.77 -8.18
N PHE A 81 -8.70 1.02 -6.88
CA PHE A 81 -7.48 0.64 -6.16
C PHE A 81 -7.25 -0.88 -6.21
N LEU A 82 -8.27 -1.69 -5.93
CA LEU A 82 -8.15 -3.15 -6.00
C LEU A 82 -7.78 -3.60 -7.42
N ASN A 83 -8.40 -3.01 -8.45
CA ASN A 83 -8.06 -3.27 -9.85
C ASN A 83 -6.59 -2.92 -10.16
N PHE A 84 -6.03 -1.84 -9.59
CA PHE A 84 -4.61 -1.50 -9.78
C PHE A 84 -3.68 -2.55 -9.17
N MET A 85 -4.04 -3.05 -7.98
CA MET A 85 -3.29 -4.08 -7.28
C MET A 85 -3.31 -5.41 -8.02
N GLU A 86 -4.40 -5.73 -8.74
CA GLU A 86 -4.52 -6.96 -9.52
C GLU A 86 -3.88 -6.86 -10.91
N ARG A 87 -4.05 -5.74 -11.62
CA ARG A 87 -3.55 -5.59 -13.00
C ARG A 87 -2.04 -5.40 -13.04
N GLY A 88 -1.49 -4.54 -12.17
CA GLY A 88 -0.06 -4.24 -12.15
C GLY A 88 0.53 -3.75 -13.48
N ASP A 89 -0.29 -3.24 -14.41
CA ASP A 89 0.18 -2.69 -15.68
C ASP A 89 0.73 -1.26 -15.51
N PRO A 90 1.39 -0.67 -16.52
CA PRO A 90 2.02 0.64 -16.38
C PRO A 90 1.06 1.76 -15.92
N GLU A 91 -0.21 1.71 -16.33
CA GLU A 91 -1.24 2.68 -15.94
C GLU A 91 -1.59 2.51 -14.46
N ALA A 92 -1.86 1.28 -14.02
CA ALA A 92 -2.12 0.95 -12.62
C ALA A 92 -0.96 1.37 -11.70
N LYS A 93 0.29 1.07 -12.09
CA LYS A 93 1.48 1.48 -11.32
C LYS A 93 1.64 3.00 -11.30
N ALA A 94 1.33 3.71 -12.38
CA ALA A 94 1.38 5.17 -12.40
C ALA A 94 0.33 5.77 -11.44
N LYS A 95 -0.88 5.22 -11.42
CA LYS A 95 -1.95 5.62 -10.50
C LYS A 95 -1.60 5.36 -9.03
N LEU A 96 -1.05 4.18 -8.72
CA LEU A 96 -0.58 3.89 -7.36
C LEU A 96 0.50 4.87 -6.89
N ARG A 97 1.47 5.20 -7.77
CA ARG A 97 2.50 6.20 -7.46
C ARG A 97 1.92 7.60 -7.25
N GLU A 98 0.95 8.03 -8.06
CA GLU A 98 0.22 9.29 -7.89
C GLU A 98 -0.46 9.35 -6.51
N MET A 99 -1.20 8.31 -6.14
CA MET A 99 -1.87 8.21 -4.84
C MET A 99 -0.88 8.32 -3.67
N LEU A 100 0.25 7.62 -3.75
CA LEU A 100 1.30 7.66 -2.72
C LEU A 100 1.97 9.03 -2.58
N LEU A 101 2.22 9.71 -3.70
CA LEU A 101 2.80 11.06 -3.69
C LEU A 101 1.87 12.07 -3.02
N GLU A 102 0.57 12.02 -3.35
CA GLU A 102 -0.41 12.92 -2.75
C GLU A 102 -0.67 12.61 -1.27
N PHE A 103 -0.65 11.34 -0.87
CA PHE A 103 -0.70 10.93 0.53
C PHE A 103 0.48 11.50 1.33
N ASP A 104 1.71 11.31 0.85
CA ASP A 104 2.93 11.79 1.51
C ASP A 104 2.94 13.32 1.61
N ARG A 105 2.58 14.01 0.52
CA ARG A 105 2.49 15.47 0.46
C ARG A 105 1.49 16.03 1.46
N ARG A 106 0.35 15.37 1.68
CA ARG A 106 -0.65 15.78 2.68
C ARG A 106 -0.24 15.45 4.10
N LYS A 107 0.45 14.34 4.32
CA LYS A 107 1.02 14.00 5.63
C LYS A 107 2.02 15.07 6.08
N LEU A 108 2.92 15.50 5.20
CA LEU A 108 3.87 16.59 5.47
C LEU A 108 3.18 17.92 5.82
N ARG A 109 2.04 18.23 5.20
CA ARG A 109 1.27 19.46 5.47
C ARG A 109 0.49 19.43 6.77
N SER A 110 0.15 18.25 7.28
CA SER A 110 -0.66 18.09 8.50
C SER A 110 0.18 18.03 9.78
N GLY A 111 1.51 17.94 9.68
CA GLY A 111 2.41 17.96 10.84
C GLY A 111 2.27 16.75 11.76
N ILE A 112 1.72 15.64 11.27
CA ILE A 112 1.54 14.40 12.03
C ILE A 112 2.71 13.47 11.67
N ASP A 113 3.67 13.30 12.58
CA ASP A 113 4.80 12.37 12.46
C ASP A 113 4.38 10.89 12.66
#